data_AF-A0AAV4WMU0-F1
#
_entry.id   AF-A0AAV4WMU0-F1
#
_cell.length_a   1.000
_cell.length_b   1.000
_cell.length_c   1.000
_cell.angle_alpha   90.00
_cell.angle_beta   90.00
_cell.angle_gamma   90.00
#
_symmetry.space_group_name_H-M   'P 1'
#
loop_
_entity.id
_entity.type
_entity.pdbx_description
1 polymer ?
#
loop_
_entity_poly.entity_id
_entity_poly.type
_entity_poly.pdbx_seq_one_letter_code
_entity_poly.pdbx_strand_id
1 'polypeptide(L)'
;MFKNLGAINITGFRIIQSQSPDTLQFLSIWKSLNSSRWPGAGTEHISAAVALAYDGTKVILDAYSRLLKKKPDIFRNNFRRGEVYNNGTKGIDCRKLPVTPWEHGDKISHYLRKSRARRHIRGNDVFEGYCKDLADLIAENLKINYVLRLVNDSAYGGQDPNSPVGWNGMVGELIRK
;
A
#
# COMPACT_ATOMS: atom_id res chain seq x y z
N MET A 1 9.82 -20.93 -0.30
CA MET A 1 9.76 -22.15 -1.15
C MET A 1 11.05 -22.91 -0.92
N PHE A 2 10.97 -24.15 -0.44
CA PHE A 2 12.15 -24.97 -0.12
C PHE A 2 12.72 -25.60 -1.39
N LYS A 3 14.03 -25.42 -1.62
CA LYS A 3 14.79 -26.21 -2.59
C LYS A 3 15.99 -26.81 -1.87
N ASN A 4 16.03 -28.14 -1.79
CA ASN A 4 17.19 -28.88 -1.27
C ASN A 4 18.22 -29.01 -2.40
N LEU A 5 19.28 -28.22 -2.34
CA LEU A 5 20.47 -28.36 -3.17
C LEU A 5 21.62 -28.79 -2.24
N GLY A 6 21.72 -30.11 -1.98
CA GLY A 6 22.84 -30.77 -1.29
C GLY A 6 23.08 -30.36 0.17
N ALA A 7 22.86 -31.29 1.13
CA ALA A 7 23.26 -31.27 2.56
C ALA A 7 23.03 -29.97 3.40
N ILE A 8 22.51 -28.90 2.82
CA ILE A 8 22.34 -27.58 3.43
C ILE A 8 20.89 -27.17 3.19
N ASN A 9 20.19 -26.89 4.27
CA ASN A 9 18.81 -26.42 4.22
C ASN A 9 18.80 -24.90 3.95
N ILE A 10 18.36 -24.49 2.77
CA ILE A 10 18.26 -23.08 2.39
C ILE A 10 16.81 -22.64 2.44
N THR A 11 16.53 -21.62 3.23
CA THR A 11 15.22 -20.95 3.31
C THR A 11 15.30 -19.56 2.68
N GLY A 12 14.18 -19.09 2.15
CA GLY A 12 14.11 -17.79 1.49
C GLY A 12 12.68 -17.29 1.34
N PHE A 13 12.56 -15.97 1.17
CA PHE A 13 11.29 -15.26 1.04
C PHE A 13 10.99 -14.92 -0.41
N ARG A 14 9.69 -14.87 -0.75
CA ARG A 14 9.22 -14.46 -2.08
C ARG A 14 8.07 -13.47 -1.92
N ILE A 15 8.28 -12.25 -2.41
CA ILE A 15 7.28 -11.17 -2.35
C ILE A 15 6.20 -11.34 -3.43
N ILE A 16 6.57 -11.87 -4.60
CA ILE A 16 5.66 -12.02 -5.74
C ILE A 16 4.84 -13.31 -5.61
N GLN A 17 3.51 -13.22 -5.73
CA GLN A 17 2.64 -14.39 -5.84
C GLN A 17 2.59 -14.85 -7.31
N SER A 18 3.39 -15.86 -7.66
CA SER A 18 3.56 -16.31 -9.06
C SER A 18 2.32 -16.91 -9.72
N GLN A 19 1.33 -17.37 -8.94
CA GLN A 19 0.11 -18.01 -9.46
C GLN A 19 -1.10 -17.06 -9.47
N SER A 20 -0.93 -15.78 -9.09
CA SER A 20 -2.05 -14.84 -9.16
C SER A 20 -2.40 -14.55 -10.63
N PRO A 21 -3.69 -14.42 -10.99
CA PRO A 21 -4.10 -14.08 -12.36
C PRO A 21 -3.46 -12.78 -12.87
N ASP A 22 -3.37 -11.77 -12.01
CA ASP A 22 -2.74 -10.48 -12.32
C ASP A 22 -1.24 -10.65 -12.63
N THR A 23 -0.52 -11.46 -11.84
CA THR A 23 0.90 -11.76 -12.07
C THR A 23 1.09 -12.51 -13.39
N LEU A 24 0.24 -13.51 -13.66
CA LEU A 24 0.32 -14.31 -14.88
C LEU A 24 0.07 -13.45 -16.13
N GLN A 25 -0.91 -12.54 -16.07
CA GLN A 25 -1.18 -11.58 -17.14
C GLN A 25 -0.02 -10.59 -17.33
N PHE A 26 0.55 -10.08 -16.24
CA PHE A 26 1.71 -9.20 -16.34
C PHE A 26 2.92 -9.91 -16.96
N LEU A 27 3.21 -11.14 -16.51
CA LEU A 27 4.35 -11.91 -17.01
C LEU A 27 4.19 -12.33 -18.47
N SER A 28 2.96 -12.57 -18.96
CA SER A 28 2.76 -12.88 -20.38
C SER A 28 3.16 -11.71 -21.29
N ILE A 29 2.82 -10.49 -20.89
CA ILE A 29 3.23 -9.26 -21.59
C ILE A 29 4.74 -9.06 -21.44
N TRP A 30 5.27 -9.20 -20.21
CA TRP A 30 6.70 -9.02 -19.93
C TRP A 30 7.58 -9.92 -20.79
N LYS A 31 7.21 -11.19 -20.95
CA LYS A 31 7.92 -12.18 -21.78
C LYS A 31 7.94 -11.80 -23.26
N SER A 32 6.93 -11.10 -23.76
CA SER A 32 6.88 -10.66 -25.16
C SER A 32 7.68 -9.38 -25.46
N LEU A 33 8.19 -8.70 -24.43
CA LEU A 33 8.94 -7.46 -24.62
C LEU A 33 10.31 -7.70 -25.24
N ASN A 34 10.67 -6.86 -26.22
CA ASN A 34 11.97 -6.90 -26.85
C ASN A 34 13.05 -6.31 -25.91
N SER A 35 14.06 -7.11 -25.59
CA SER A 35 15.13 -6.76 -24.66
C SER A 35 16.09 -5.66 -25.18
N SER A 36 16.17 -5.44 -26.49
CA SER A 36 16.94 -4.34 -27.08
C SER A 36 16.26 -2.99 -26.87
N ARG A 37 14.92 -2.96 -26.89
CA ARG A 37 14.14 -1.74 -26.59
C ARG A 37 13.96 -1.53 -25.09
N TRP A 38 13.85 -2.62 -24.34
CA TRP A 38 13.63 -2.63 -22.89
C TRP A 38 14.67 -3.53 -22.22
N PRO A 39 15.85 -3.00 -21.89
CA PRO A 39 16.92 -3.79 -21.27
C PRO A 39 16.43 -4.52 -20.01
N GLY A 40 16.65 -5.82 -19.96
CA GLY A 40 16.22 -6.69 -18.85
C GLY A 40 14.78 -7.22 -18.94
N ALA A 41 14.00 -6.81 -19.93
CA ALA A 41 12.68 -7.38 -20.21
C ALA A 41 12.76 -8.64 -21.11
N GLY A 42 11.62 -9.31 -21.33
CA GLY A 42 11.56 -10.53 -22.15
C GLY A 42 11.97 -11.81 -21.41
N THR A 43 12.17 -11.74 -20.10
CA THR A 43 12.60 -12.87 -19.25
C THR A 43 11.42 -13.65 -18.67
N GLU A 44 11.67 -14.87 -18.19
CA GLU A 44 10.63 -15.67 -17.56
C GLU A 44 10.17 -15.13 -16.20
N HIS A 45 11.09 -14.47 -15.50
CA HIS A 45 10.90 -13.96 -14.15
C HIS A 45 11.29 -12.48 -14.07
N ILE A 46 10.69 -11.78 -13.11
CA ILE A 46 11.01 -10.38 -12.81
C ILE A 46 11.68 -10.26 -11.45
N SER A 47 12.48 -9.20 -11.29
CA SER A 47 13.03 -8.84 -9.99
C SER A 47 11.94 -8.22 -9.09
N ALA A 48 12.17 -8.28 -7.77
CA ALA A 48 11.30 -7.61 -6.81
C ALA A 48 11.24 -6.08 -7.07
N ALA A 49 12.33 -5.47 -7.52
CA ALA A 49 12.38 -4.06 -7.87
C ALA A 49 11.44 -3.72 -9.04
N VAL A 50 11.40 -4.55 -10.09
CA VAL A 50 10.48 -4.36 -11.23
C VAL A 50 9.03 -4.50 -10.78
N ALA A 51 8.72 -5.51 -9.96
CA ALA A 51 7.38 -5.70 -9.41
C ALA A 51 6.91 -4.49 -8.60
N LEU A 52 7.75 -3.98 -7.69
CA LEU A 52 7.45 -2.81 -6.87
C LEU A 52 7.32 -1.53 -7.71
N ALA A 53 8.13 -1.35 -8.75
CA ALA A 53 8.01 -0.21 -9.65
C ALA A 53 6.68 -0.22 -10.43
N TYR A 54 6.26 -1.39 -10.89
CA TYR A 54 4.98 -1.57 -11.57
C TYR A 54 3.80 -1.26 -10.63
N ASP A 55 3.82 -1.78 -9.40
CA ASP A 55 2.78 -1.51 -8.40
C ASP A 55 2.78 -0.04 -7.96
N GLY A 56 3.95 0.57 -7.78
CA GLY A 56 4.08 2.01 -7.50
C GLY A 56 3.47 2.87 -8.61
N THR A 57 3.65 2.48 -9.87
CA THR A 57 3.04 3.17 -11.02
C THR A 57 1.52 3.03 -11.00
N LYS A 58 0.98 1.86 -10.64
CA LYS A 58 -0.47 1.67 -10.46
C LYS A 58 -1.05 2.57 -9.38
N VAL A 59 -0.35 2.77 -8.26
CA VAL A 59 -0.78 3.67 -7.18
C VAL A 59 -0.84 5.11 -7.66
N ILE A 60 0.20 5.58 -8.36
CA ILE A 60 0.22 6.92 -8.95
C ILE A 60 -0.93 7.08 -9.94
N LEU A 61 -1.14 6.10 -10.83
CA LEU A 61 -2.21 6.12 -11.81
C LEU A 61 -3.60 6.21 -11.17
N ASP A 62 -3.90 5.39 -10.15
CA ASP A 62 -5.18 5.43 -9.44
C ASP A 62 -5.40 6.78 -8.73
N ALA A 63 -4.36 7.30 -8.07
CA ALA A 63 -4.42 8.59 -7.39
C ALA A 63 -4.77 9.73 -8.35
N TYR A 64 -4.06 9.84 -9.48
CA TYR A 64 -4.33 10.87 -10.48
C TYR A 64 -5.67 10.65 -11.19
N SER A 65 -6.03 9.40 -11.51
CA SER A 65 -7.32 9.09 -12.12
C SER A 65 -8.49 9.57 -11.25
N ARG A 66 -8.41 9.35 -9.93
CA ARG A 66 -9.43 9.82 -8.98
C ARG A 66 -9.41 11.33 -8.81
N LEU A 67 -8.23 11.94 -8.75
CA LEU A 67 -8.07 13.38 -8.64
C LEU A 67 -8.71 14.09 -9.83
N LEU A 68 -8.35 13.68 -11.05
CA LEU A 68 -8.84 14.29 -12.29
C LEU A 68 -10.32 14.02 -12.53
N LYS A 69 -10.83 12.83 -12.15
CA LYS A 69 -12.27 12.55 -12.18
C LYS A 69 -13.07 13.49 -11.29
N LYS A 70 -12.53 13.88 -10.12
CA LYS A 70 -13.21 14.80 -9.19
C LYS A 70 -12.96 16.27 -9.53
N LYS A 71 -11.79 16.61 -10.05
CA LYS A 71 -11.36 17.99 -10.36
C LYS A 71 -10.64 18.02 -11.72
N PRO A 72 -11.37 18.02 -12.84
CA PRO A 72 -10.78 17.92 -14.18
C PRO A 72 -9.87 19.10 -14.52
N ASP A 73 -10.24 20.31 -14.09
CA ASP A 73 -9.49 21.53 -14.39
C ASP A 73 -8.42 21.90 -13.34
N ILE A 74 -8.07 20.99 -12.42
CA ILE A 74 -7.17 21.31 -11.30
C ILE A 74 -5.82 21.89 -11.75
N PHE A 75 -5.31 21.45 -12.91
CA PHE A 75 -4.04 21.89 -13.46
C PHE A 75 -4.17 22.89 -14.62
N ARG A 76 -5.39 23.36 -14.93
CA ARG A 76 -5.64 24.29 -16.05
C ARG A 76 -4.77 25.55 -15.97
N ASN A 77 -4.50 25.99 -14.74
CA ASN A 77 -3.71 27.18 -14.48
C ASN A 77 -2.21 26.93 -14.36
N ASN A 78 -1.82 25.67 -14.21
CA ASN A 78 -0.45 25.24 -14.00
C ASN A 78 0.27 24.95 -15.31
N PHE A 79 -0.41 24.31 -16.26
CA PHE A 79 0.18 23.96 -17.57
C PHE A 79 -0.36 24.88 -18.64
N ARG A 80 0.41 25.91 -19.00
CA ARG A 80 -0.01 26.95 -19.94
C ARG A 80 1.14 27.28 -20.87
N ARG A 81 0.87 27.36 -22.18
CA ARG A 81 1.86 27.75 -23.21
C ARG A 81 3.16 26.91 -23.17
N GLY A 82 3.07 25.62 -22.86
CA GLY A 82 4.23 24.73 -22.75
C GLY A 82 5.08 24.94 -21.49
N GLU A 83 4.63 25.78 -20.56
CA GLU A 83 5.32 26.09 -19.32
C GLU A 83 4.53 25.58 -18.11
N VAL A 84 5.26 25.33 -17.03
CA VAL A 84 4.70 24.94 -15.72
C VAL A 84 4.72 26.16 -14.81
N TYR A 85 3.62 26.43 -14.15
CA TYR A 85 3.47 27.48 -13.15
C TYR A 85 3.07 26.89 -11.81
N ASN A 86 3.63 27.42 -10.72
CA ASN A 86 3.28 27.10 -9.34
C ASN A 86 2.94 28.40 -8.61
N ASN A 87 1.68 28.57 -8.19
CA ASN A 87 1.24 29.76 -7.47
C ASN A 87 1.62 31.09 -8.19
N GLY A 88 1.46 31.12 -9.52
CA GLY A 88 1.79 32.26 -10.37
C GLY A 88 3.28 32.41 -10.74
N THR A 89 4.18 31.67 -10.11
CA THR A 89 5.61 31.65 -10.47
C THR A 89 5.91 30.59 -11.53
N LYS A 90 6.82 30.86 -12.46
CA LYS A 90 7.25 29.89 -13.48
C LYS A 90 8.14 28.82 -12.84
N GLY A 91 7.72 27.56 -12.93
CA GLY A 91 8.40 26.40 -12.36
C GLY A 91 8.31 26.33 -10.83
N ILE A 92 9.20 25.53 -10.25
CA ILE A 92 9.44 25.45 -8.81
C ILE A 92 10.88 25.92 -8.59
N ASP A 93 11.08 27.06 -7.94
CA ASP A 93 12.42 27.58 -7.64
C ASP A 93 12.96 26.97 -6.34
N CYS A 94 13.77 25.92 -6.49
CA CYS A 94 14.39 25.22 -5.36
C CYS A 94 15.56 25.98 -4.71
N ARG A 95 15.97 27.14 -5.25
CA ARG A 95 17.05 27.96 -4.67
C ARG A 95 16.52 28.98 -3.65
N LYS A 96 15.24 29.33 -3.73
CA LYS A 96 14.58 30.23 -2.79
C LYS A 96 14.35 29.53 -1.45
N LEU A 97 14.65 30.22 -0.35
CA LEU A 97 14.37 29.75 1.01
C LEU A 97 13.35 30.69 1.70
N PRO A 98 12.26 30.18 2.27
CA PRO A 98 11.78 28.79 2.17
C PRO A 98 11.34 28.45 0.74
N VAL A 99 11.49 27.18 0.34
CA VAL A 99 11.02 26.68 -0.96
C VAL A 99 9.49 26.72 -0.97
N THR A 100 8.90 27.29 -2.02
CA THR A 100 7.45 27.22 -2.24
C THR A 100 7.11 25.82 -2.78
N PRO A 101 6.42 24.96 -2.01
CA PRO A 101 6.04 23.63 -2.49
C PRO A 101 4.99 23.72 -3.60
N TRP A 102 4.73 22.60 -4.26
CA TRP A 102 3.68 22.51 -5.26
C TRP A 102 2.30 22.80 -4.67
N GLU A 103 1.54 23.71 -5.27
CA GLU A 103 0.24 24.17 -4.75
C GLU A 103 -0.85 23.07 -4.66
N HIS A 104 -0.67 21.95 -5.37
CA HIS A 104 -1.57 20.80 -5.28
C HIS A 104 -0.96 19.61 -4.51
N GLY A 105 0.20 19.81 -3.87
CA GLY A 105 0.93 18.77 -3.16
C GLY A 105 0.08 18.01 -2.14
N ASP A 106 -0.64 18.73 -1.28
CA ASP A 106 -1.49 18.11 -0.24
C ASP A 106 -2.63 17.29 -0.84
N LYS A 107 -3.23 17.79 -1.93
CA LYS A 107 -4.30 17.08 -2.63
C LYS A 107 -3.75 15.79 -3.24
N ILE A 108 -2.61 15.86 -3.94
CA ILE A 108 -1.97 14.70 -4.56
C ILE A 108 -1.57 13.68 -3.48
N SER A 109 -0.95 14.12 -2.39
CA SER A 109 -0.57 13.28 -1.25
C SER A 109 -1.78 12.59 -0.63
N HIS A 110 -2.89 13.31 -0.46
CA HIS A 110 -4.15 12.72 0.02
C HIS A 110 -4.65 11.60 -0.90
N TYR A 111 -4.65 11.80 -2.22
CA TYR A 111 -5.07 10.77 -3.17
C TYR A 111 -4.11 9.58 -3.23
N LEU A 112 -2.79 9.81 -3.11
CA LEU A 112 -1.80 8.73 -3.02
C LEU A 112 -2.03 7.86 -1.79
N ARG A 113 -2.26 8.47 -0.61
CA ARG A 113 -2.57 7.73 0.63
C ARG A 113 -3.88 6.96 0.55
N LYS A 114 -4.86 7.50 -0.20
CA LYS A 114 -6.17 6.85 -0.39
C LYS A 114 -6.17 5.83 -1.53
N SER A 115 -5.18 5.86 -2.40
CA SER A 115 -5.04 4.91 -3.50
C SER A 115 -4.81 3.53 -2.91
N ARG A 116 -5.84 2.69 -3.01
CA ARG A 116 -5.72 1.27 -2.70
C ARG A 116 -5.35 0.58 -3.99
N ALA A 117 -4.11 0.08 -4.08
CA ALA A 117 -3.80 -0.99 -5.02
C ALA A 117 -4.86 -2.07 -4.80
N ARG A 118 -5.60 -2.43 -5.86
CA ARG A 118 -6.91 -3.07 -5.82
C ARG A 118 -6.97 -4.36 -4.98
N ARG A 119 -7.04 -4.25 -3.65
CA ARG A 119 -7.69 -5.25 -2.80
C ARG A 119 -8.99 -4.64 -2.33
N HIS A 120 -10.08 -5.35 -2.57
CA HIS A 120 -11.31 -5.12 -1.82
C HIS A 120 -11.05 -5.66 -0.41
N ILE A 121 -10.35 -4.84 0.37
CA ILE A 121 -9.96 -5.20 1.71
C ILE A 121 -11.23 -5.21 2.59
N ARG A 122 -11.64 -6.39 3.04
CA ARG A 122 -12.83 -6.60 3.88
C ARG A 122 -12.46 -7.46 5.09
N GLY A 123 -13.16 -7.26 6.21
CA GLY A 123 -12.88 -8.02 7.44
C GLY A 123 -11.46 -7.77 7.93
N ASN A 124 -10.77 -8.82 8.36
CA ASN A 124 -9.44 -8.72 8.99
C ASN A 124 -8.35 -8.21 8.05
N ASP A 125 -8.55 -8.33 6.72
CA ASP A 125 -7.56 -7.88 5.74
C ASP A 125 -7.32 -6.37 5.81
N VAL A 126 -8.23 -5.59 6.44
CA VAL A 126 -8.07 -4.13 6.62
C VAL A 126 -6.95 -3.76 7.56
N PHE A 127 -6.46 -4.74 8.33
CA PHE A 127 -5.34 -4.60 9.25
C PHE A 127 -4.10 -5.32 8.69
N GLU A 128 -2.94 -4.73 8.95
CA GLU A 128 -1.63 -5.24 8.57
C GLU A 128 -0.62 -5.00 9.72
N GLY A 129 0.47 -5.76 9.71
CA GLY A 129 1.56 -5.64 10.68
C GLY A 129 1.72 -6.88 11.56
N TYR A 130 2.74 -6.84 12.42
CA TYR A 130 3.23 -7.99 13.20
C TYR A 130 2.12 -8.75 13.94
N CYS A 131 1.23 -8.05 14.66
CA CYS A 131 0.18 -8.70 15.44
C CYS A 131 -0.86 -9.41 14.57
N LYS A 132 -1.15 -8.88 13.37
CA LYS A 132 -2.06 -9.52 12.41
C LYS A 132 -1.43 -10.79 11.87
N ASP A 133 -0.17 -10.73 11.46
CA ASP A 133 0.55 -11.90 10.91
C ASP A 133 0.65 -13.01 11.97
N LEU A 134 0.91 -12.64 13.22
CA LEU A 134 0.92 -13.58 14.35
C LEU A 134 -0.48 -14.18 14.59
N ALA A 135 -1.54 -13.37 14.55
CA ALA A 135 -2.91 -13.86 14.71
C ALA A 135 -3.32 -14.84 13.60
N ASP A 136 -2.94 -14.57 12.35
CA ASP A 136 -3.15 -15.50 11.23
C ASP A 136 -2.46 -16.84 11.45
N LEU A 137 -1.19 -16.82 11.89
CA LEU A 137 -0.43 -18.03 12.18
C LEU A 137 -1.06 -18.85 13.32
N ILE A 138 -1.49 -18.19 14.40
CA ILE A 138 -2.18 -18.85 15.51
C ILE A 138 -3.51 -19.46 15.05
N ALA A 139 -4.30 -18.70 14.29
CA ALA A 139 -5.58 -19.15 13.76
C ALA A 139 -5.43 -20.36 12.83
N GLU A 140 -4.42 -20.35 11.95
CA GLU A 140 -4.11 -21.45 11.04
C GLU A 140 -3.67 -22.72 11.78
N ASN A 141 -2.85 -22.57 12.83
CA ASN A 141 -2.35 -23.69 13.63
C ASN A 141 -3.46 -24.30 14.50
N LEU A 142 -4.29 -23.46 15.13
CA LEU A 142 -5.37 -23.90 16.02
C LEU A 142 -6.68 -24.24 15.27
N LYS A 143 -6.76 -23.98 13.96
CA LYS A 143 -7.96 -24.17 13.13
C LYS A 143 -9.17 -23.39 13.66
N ILE A 144 -8.96 -22.15 14.07
CA ILE A 144 -10.01 -21.25 14.56
C ILE A 144 -10.26 -20.10 13.59
N ASN A 145 -11.48 -19.58 13.60
CA ASN A 145 -11.82 -18.32 12.93
C ASN A 145 -11.67 -17.16 13.92
N TYR A 146 -11.26 -15.99 13.44
CA TYR A 146 -11.12 -14.80 14.27
C TYR A 146 -11.58 -13.55 13.52
N VAL A 147 -11.92 -12.49 14.27
CA VAL A 147 -12.25 -11.17 13.71
C VAL A 147 -11.47 -10.10 14.49
N LEU A 148 -10.74 -9.25 13.77
CA LEU A 148 -10.08 -8.09 14.35
C LEU A 148 -11.07 -6.95 14.52
N ARG A 149 -11.07 -6.35 15.72
CA ARG A 149 -11.84 -5.16 16.05
C ARG A 149 -10.94 -4.16 16.77
N LEU A 150 -11.16 -2.88 16.51
CA LEU A 150 -10.54 -1.81 17.26
C LEU A 150 -11.28 -1.63 18.59
N VAL A 151 -10.53 -1.41 19.67
CA VAL A 151 -11.12 -1.05 20.95
C VAL A 151 -11.75 0.36 20.84
N ASN A 152 -13.00 0.49 21.25
CA ASN A 152 -13.81 1.69 20.97
C ASN A 152 -13.24 2.96 21.62
N ASP A 153 -12.72 2.85 22.84
CA ASP A 153 -12.16 3.97 23.62
C ASP A 153 -10.67 4.21 23.36
N SER A 154 -10.04 3.41 22.48
CA SER A 154 -8.60 3.46 22.18
C SER A 154 -7.68 3.31 23.40
N ALA A 155 -8.17 2.73 24.50
CA ALA A 155 -7.40 2.53 25.73
C ALA A 155 -6.87 1.09 25.87
N TYR A 156 -5.71 0.92 26.51
CA TYR A 156 -5.18 -0.40 26.86
C TYR A 156 -6.04 -1.06 27.95
N GLY A 157 -6.31 -0.32 29.00
CA GLY A 157 -7.14 -0.73 30.13
C GLY A 157 -6.65 -0.15 31.43
N GLY A 158 -7.58 0.40 32.20
CA GLY A 158 -7.39 0.97 33.52
C GLY A 158 -8.66 0.82 34.35
N GLN A 159 -8.52 0.91 35.67
CA GLN A 159 -9.68 0.91 36.55
C GLN A 159 -10.53 2.14 36.26
N ASP A 160 -11.80 1.90 35.94
CA ASP A 160 -12.76 2.95 35.63
C ASP A 160 -14.02 2.73 36.48
N PRO A 161 -14.27 3.59 37.48
CA PRO A 161 -15.47 3.52 38.31
C PRO A 161 -16.77 3.68 37.51
N ASN A 162 -16.71 4.29 36.32
CA ASN A 162 -17.86 4.48 35.44
C ASN A 162 -18.08 3.26 34.51
N SER A 163 -17.11 2.35 34.43
CA SER A 163 -17.26 1.12 33.65
C SER A 163 -18.05 0.08 34.46
N PRO A 164 -19.07 -0.56 33.87
CA PRO A 164 -19.87 -1.60 34.55
C PRO A 164 -19.05 -2.76 35.11
N VAL A 165 -17.89 -3.03 34.52
CA VAL A 165 -16.97 -4.10 34.94
C VAL A 165 -15.76 -3.59 35.72
N GLY A 166 -15.74 -2.30 36.08
CA GLY A 166 -14.65 -1.65 36.79
C GLY A 166 -13.38 -1.42 35.98
N TRP A 167 -13.34 -1.81 34.70
CA TRP A 167 -12.21 -1.64 33.78
C TRP A 167 -12.64 -1.12 32.42
N ASN A 168 -11.84 -0.25 31.80
CA ASN A 168 -12.02 0.21 30.43
C ASN A 168 -11.00 -0.45 29.46
N GLY A 169 -10.95 0.03 28.22
CA GLY A 169 -9.97 -0.42 27.24
C GLY A 169 -10.08 -1.90 26.86
N MET A 170 -9.00 -2.45 26.33
CA MET A 170 -8.91 -3.86 25.95
C MET A 170 -9.16 -4.81 27.12
N VAL A 171 -8.76 -4.42 28.34
CA VAL A 171 -9.03 -5.21 29.56
C VAL A 171 -10.53 -5.27 29.83
N GLY A 172 -11.24 -4.14 29.77
CA GLY A 172 -12.68 -4.08 29.96
C GLY A 172 -13.45 -4.93 28.95
N GLU A 173 -13.02 -4.95 27.68
CA GLU A 173 -13.63 -5.78 26.64
C GLU A 173 -13.48 -7.29 26.88
N LEU A 174 -12.40 -7.75 27.55
CA LEU A 174 -12.22 -9.16 27.88
C LEU A 174 -13.05 -9.61 29.09
N ILE A 175 -13.42 -8.69 29.97
CA ILE A 175 -14.19 -8.97 31.19
C ILE A 175 -15.69 -8.94 30.91
N ARG A 176 -16.15 -8.03 30.04
CA ARG A 176 -17.53 -7.97 29.56
C ARG A 176 -17.82 -9.21 28.68
N LYS A 177 -18.29 -10.30 29.29
CA LYS A 177 -18.78 -11.48 28.57
C LYS A 177 -20.01 -11.18 27.71
#